data_AF-A0A3D1CTP8-F1
#
_entry.id   AF-A0A3D1CTP8-F1
#
_cell.length_a   1.000
_cell.length_b   1.000
_cell.length_c   1.000
_cell.angle_alpha   90.00
_cell.angle_beta   90.00
_cell.angle_gamma   90.00
#
_symmetry.space_group_name_H-M   'P 1'
#
loop_
_entity.id
_entity.type
_entity.pdbx_description
1 polymer ?
#
loop_
_entity_poly.entity_id
_entity_poly.type
_entity_poly.pdbx_seq_one_letter_code
_entity_poly.pdbx_strand_id
1 'polypeptide(L)'
;MSWFLVMIPVLMLIGSILMYRFIGRGEVFRFDIVQFFYAFILTPIAFVWSKVLLFLLLKNNLVQNLSDLNYLLIDNGFSVVFLYIFGFEMVHSLTKTVSLNVSRDPLYDVFGYLEYFHLWLTHLIIFGGGMLIMTILSLVNLFFPLELQLSQFLFYSFVGSGLISGGLIFVSLWLSDPKQEKGFQFMRIMKILIGLLFIIQVGGFFLKEPGLTANYLMFWWSALNFTSLVTCAFLSYRSVRVKSWLARLVDRFKHPGFDFRIQL
;
A
#
# COMPACT_ATOMS: atom_id res chain seq x y z
N MET A 1 1.85 19.79 -14.42
CA MET A 1 1.41 18.42 -14.77
C MET A 1 2.59 17.48 -15.03
N SER A 2 3.64 17.91 -15.74
CA SER A 2 4.89 17.15 -15.96
C SER A 2 5.66 16.82 -14.66
N TRP A 3 5.70 17.73 -13.69
CA TRP A 3 6.43 17.53 -12.43
C TRP A 3 5.88 16.40 -11.55
N PHE A 4 4.57 16.16 -11.56
CA PHE A 4 3.95 15.09 -10.76
C PHE A 4 4.36 13.70 -11.26
N LEU A 5 4.43 13.52 -12.58
CA LEU A 5 4.89 12.28 -13.22
C LEU A 5 6.39 12.00 -12.96
N VAL A 6 7.19 13.06 -12.75
CA VAL A 6 8.62 12.94 -12.38
C VAL A 6 8.80 12.69 -10.88
N MET A 7 7.91 13.20 -10.02
CA MET A 7 8.01 12.99 -8.57
C MET A 7 7.70 11.55 -8.15
N ILE A 8 6.81 10.85 -8.86
CA ILE A 8 6.46 9.44 -8.55
C ILE A 8 7.70 8.53 -8.54
N PRO A 9 8.52 8.43 -9.62
CA PRO A 9 9.71 7.59 -9.62
C PRO A 9 10.74 8.03 -8.57
N VAL A 10 10.89 9.34 -8.32
CA VAL A 10 11.83 9.86 -7.31
C VAL A 10 11.39 9.48 -5.89
N LEU A 11 10.11 9.64 -5.55
CA LEU A 11 9.57 9.28 -4.24
C LEU A 11 9.60 7.76 -4.02
N MET A 12 9.37 6.95 -5.06
CA MET A 12 9.48 5.50 -4.97
C MET A 12 10.94 5.05 -4.78
N LEU A 13 11.90 5.73 -5.41
CA LEU A 13 13.34 5.47 -5.26
C LEU A 13 13.86 5.89 -3.89
N ILE A 14 13.38 7.02 -3.34
CA ILE A 14 13.66 7.42 -1.96
C ILE A 14 13.03 6.41 -0.98
N GLY A 15 11.78 5.99 -1.23
CA GLY A 15 11.09 5.00 -0.40
C GLY A 15 11.83 3.66 -0.35
N SER A 16 12.34 3.17 -1.48
CA SER A 16 13.11 1.92 -1.53
C SER A 16 14.45 2.02 -0.80
N ILE A 17 15.16 3.15 -0.93
CA ILE A 17 16.42 3.40 -0.21
C ILE A 17 16.19 3.49 1.31
N LEU A 18 15.13 4.17 1.75
CA LEU A 18 14.80 4.28 3.17
C LEU A 18 14.44 2.90 3.74
N MET A 19 13.63 2.10 3.04
CA MET A 19 13.35 0.72 3.46
C MET A 19 14.61 -0.13 3.56
N TYR A 20 15.54 -0.01 2.60
CA TYR A 20 16.81 -0.73 2.61
C TYR A 20 17.68 -0.37 3.83
N ARG A 21 17.73 0.91 4.20
CA ARG A 21 18.56 1.39 5.32
C ARG A 21 18.01 0.96 6.68
N PHE A 22 16.69 0.88 6.85
CA PHE A 22 16.07 0.64 8.15
C PHE A 22 15.80 -0.84 8.48
N ILE A 23 15.85 -1.75 7.50
CA ILE A 23 15.48 -3.17 7.72
C ILE A 23 16.70 -4.13 7.79
N GLY A 24 17.91 -3.67 7.40
CA GLY A 24 19.18 -4.26 7.86
C GLY A 24 19.83 -5.31 6.96
N ARG A 25 21.17 -5.42 7.07
CA ARG A 25 22.09 -6.25 6.26
C ARG A 25 22.11 -7.75 6.64
N GLY A 26 21.01 -8.29 7.18
CA GLY A 26 20.88 -9.72 7.48
C GLY A 26 20.54 -10.53 6.23
N GLU A 27 21.01 -11.78 6.14
CA GLU A 27 21.01 -12.68 4.97
C GLU A 27 19.65 -12.88 4.25
N VAL A 28 18.55 -12.44 4.85
CA VAL A 28 17.18 -12.40 4.30
C VAL A 28 17.03 -11.44 3.10
N PHE A 29 17.96 -10.49 2.88
CA PHE A 29 17.76 -9.40 1.92
C PHE A 29 18.48 -9.51 0.56
N ARG A 30 19.11 -10.64 0.23
CA ARG A 30 19.85 -10.74 -1.05
C ARG A 30 19.00 -11.05 -2.28
N PHE A 31 17.73 -11.47 -2.14
CA PHE A 31 16.89 -11.79 -3.29
C PHE A 31 15.56 -10.99 -3.37
N ASP A 32 15.07 -10.46 -2.26
CA ASP A 32 13.69 -9.98 -2.22
C ASP A 32 13.49 -8.49 -2.47
N ILE A 33 14.39 -7.61 -2.01
CA ILE A 33 14.24 -6.15 -2.25
C ILE A 33 14.43 -5.82 -3.73
N VAL A 34 15.36 -6.50 -4.40
CA VAL A 34 15.66 -6.25 -5.81
C VAL A 34 14.48 -6.70 -6.67
N GLN A 35 13.99 -7.92 -6.47
CA GLN A 35 12.79 -8.41 -7.14
C GLN A 35 11.56 -7.59 -6.79
N PHE A 36 11.38 -7.17 -5.53
CA PHE A 36 10.31 -6.27 -5.12
C PHE A 36 10.40 -4.91 -5.82
N PHE A 37 11.60 -4.33 -5.88
CA PHE A 37 11.85 -3.06 -6.55
C PHE A 37 11.55 -3.17 -8.05
N TYR A 38 11.99 -4.24 -8.71
CA TYR A 38 11.63 -4.49 -10.10
C TYR A 38 10.12 -4.66 -10.24
N ALA A 39 9.51 -5.54 -9.46
CA ALA A 39 8.12 -5.95 -9.61
C ALA A 39 7.08 -4.87 -9.30
N PHE A 40 7.30 -4.12 -8.21
CA PHE A 40 6.28 -3.23 -7.64
C PHE A 40 6.64 -1.76 -7.82
N ILE A 41 7.86 -1.45 -8.26
CA ILE A 41 8.30 -0.08 -8.52
C ILE A 41 8.63 0.09 -10.00
N LEU A 42 9.66 -0.60 -10.50
CA LEU A 42 10.15 -0.38 -11.85
C LEU A 42 9.15 -0.81 -12.92
N THR A 43 8.54 -1.99 -12.78
CA THR A 43 7.62 -2.52 -13.78
C THR A 43 6.33 -1.71 -13.90
N PRO A 44 5.66 -1.28 -12.81
CA PRO A 44 4.53 -0.36 -12.91
C PRO A 44 4.91 0.99 -13.52
N ILE A 45 6.09 1.54 -13.21
CA ILE A 45 6.57 2.77 -13.85
C ILE A 45 6.81 2.55 -15.34
N ALA A 46 7.50 1.47 -15.71
CA ALA A 46 7.77 1.10 -17.09
C ALA A 46 6.47 0.86 -17.86
N PHE A 47 5.45 0.29 -17.22
CA PHE A 47 4.12 0.12 -17.78
C PHE A 47 3.48 1.48 -18.13
N VAL A 48 3.38 2.36 -17.14
CA VAL A 48 2.80 3.70 -17.33
C VAL A 48 3.56 4.47 -18.39
N TRP A 49 4.89 4.44 -18.35
CA TRP A 49 5.73 5.14 -19.31
C TRP A 49 5.57 4.60 -20.74
N SER A 50 5.59 3.27 -20.90
CA SER A 50 5.37 2.63 -22.20
C SER A 50 3.97 2.90 -22.74
N LYS A 51 2.97 2.97 -21.86
CA LYS A 51 1.59 3.31 -22.22
C LYS A 51 1.45 4.75 -22.70
N VAL A 52 2.10 5.69 -22.00
CA VAL A 52 2.17 7.10 -22.43
C VAL A 52 2.91 7.23 -23.76
N LEU A 53 4.01 6.50 -23.94
CA LEU A 53 4.76 6.49 -25.20
C LEU A 53 3.92 5.94 -26.35
N LEU A 54 3.23 4.82 -26.15
CA LEU A 54 2.31 4.23 -27.12
C LEU A 54 1.22 5.23 -27.52
N PHE A 55 0.59 5.88 -26.54
CA PHE A 55 -0.41 6.92 -26.79
C PHE A 55 0.15 8.06 -27.65
N LEU A 56 1.34 8.58 -27.32
CA LEU A 56 1.98 9.66 -28.09
C LEU A 56 2.35 9.21 -29.51
N LEU A 57 2.83 7.98 -29.70
CA LEU A 57 3.16 7.42 -31.01
C LEU A 57 1.93 7.27 -31.90
N LEU A 58 0.83 6.74 -31.35
CA LEU A 58 -0.44 6.59 -32.07
C LEU A 58 -1.02 7.95 -32.44
N LYS A 59 -0.97 8.92 -31.52
CA LYS A 59 -1.51 10.27 -31.73
C LYS A 59 -0.72 11.10 -32.74
N ASN A 60 0.61 11.01 -32.72
CA ASN A 60 1.46 11.95 -33.47
C ASN A 60 2.04 11.38 -34.78
N ASN A 61 2.28 10.07 -34.87
CA ASN A 61 3.19 9.55 -35.89
C ASN A 61 2.65 8.42 -36.78
N LEU A 62 1.60 7.69 -36.36
CA LEU A 62 1.27 6.42 -37.03
C LEU A 62 -0.06 6.42 -37.79
N VAL A 63 -1.12 7.08 -37.31
CA VAL A 63 -2.41 7.09 -38.02
C VAL A 63 -3.21 8.34 -37.68
N GLN A 64 -3.23 9.34 -38.57
CA GLN A 64 -4.23 10.40 -38.49
C GLN A 64 -5.59 9.74 -38.78
N ASN A 65 -6.52 9.76 -37.81
CA ASN A 65 -7.87 9.17 -37.84
C ASN A 65 -8.04 7.72 -37.35
N LEU A 66 -7.34 7.29 -36.29
CA LEU A 66 -7.83 6.14 -35.52
C LEU A 66 -9.15 6.51 -34.82
N SER A 67 -10.15 5.64 -34.90
CA SER A 67 -11.37 5.77 -34.11
C SER A 67 -11.08 5.53 -32.62
N ASP A 68 -11.90 6.10 -31.74
CA ASP A 68 -11.78 5.91 -30.29
C ASP A 68 -11.80 4.42 -29.90
N LEU A 69 -12.59 3.62 -30.61
CA LEU A 69 -12.63 2.17 -30.43
C LEU A 69 -11.26 1.52 -30.73
N ASN A 70 -10.60 1.92 -31.83
CA ASN A 70 -9.30 1.37 -32.18
C ASN A 70 -8.22 1.82 -31.18
N TYR A 71 -8.28 3.06 -30.69
CA TYR A 71 -7.41 3.51 -29.59
C TYR A 71 -7.59 2.64 -28.34
N LEU A 72 -8.83 2.41 -27.93
CA LEU A 72 -9.14 1.59 -26.77
C LEU A 72 -8.66 0.14 -26.95
N LEU A 73 -8.85 -0.45 -28.14
CA LEU A 73 -8.42 -1.81 -28.43
C LEU A 73 -6.90 -1.95 -28.40
N ILE A 74 -6.16 -0.99 -28.97
CA ILE A 74 -4.69 -1.00 -28.95
C ILE A 74 -4.16 -0.78 -27.53
N ASP A 75 -4.75 0.16 -26.78
CA ASP A 75 -4.38 0.46 -25.39
C ASP A 75 -4.59 -0.74 -24.46
N ASN A 76 -5.76 -1.39 -24.57
CA ASN A 76 -6.09 -2.58 -23.79
C ASN A 76 -5.26 -3.78 -24.23
N GLY A 77 -5.08 -3.99 -25.54
CA GLY A 77 -4.24 -5.06 -26.09
C GLY A 77 -2.80 -4.96 -25.59
N PHE A 78 -2.22 -3.76 -25.64
CA PHE A 78 -0.91 -3.48 -25.05
C PHE A 78 -0.89 -3.78 -23.54
N SER A 79 -1.92 -3.33 -22.81
CA SER A 79 -2.02 -3.56 -21.36
C SER A 79 -2.07 -5.05 -21.01
N VAL A 80 -2.85 -5.83 -21.74
CA VAL A 80 -2.96 -7.29 -21.56
C VAL A 80 -1.63 -7.98 -21.85
N VAL A 81 -0.98 -7.66 -22.98
CA VAL A 81 0.32 -8.25 -23.35
C VAL A 81 1.38 -7.90 -22.32
N PHE A 82 1.44 -6.64 -21.89
CA PHE A 82 2.39 -6.21 -20.87
C PHE A 82 2.16 -6.92 -19.54
N LEU A 83 0.91 -7.02 -19.07
CA LEU A 83 0.56 -7.73 -17.85
C LEU A 83 0.91 -9.22 -17.94
N TYR A 84 0.74 -9.84 -19.11
CA TYR A 84 1.16 -11.22 -19.35
C TYR A 84 2.67 -11.39 -19.24
N ILE A 85 3.46 -10.53 -19.90
CA ILE A 85 4.93 -10.54 -19.82
C ILE A 85 5.38 -10.32 -18.38
N PHE A 86 4.82 -9.32 -17.70
CA PHE A 86 5.10 -9.04 -16.29
C PHE A 86 4.78 -10.24 -15.39
N GLY A 87 3.59 -10.82 -15.54
CA GLY A 87 3.18 -12.00 -14.78
C GLY A 87 4.12 -13.18 -15.00
N PHE A 88 4.51 -13.42 -16.26
CA PHE A 88 5.48 -14.46 -16.61
C PHE A 88 6.86 -14.22 -15.99
N GLU A 89 7.40 -13.01 -16.10
CA GLU A 89 8.68 -12.64 -15.49
C GLU A 89 8.65 -12.79 -13.97
N MET A 90 7.55 -12.38 -13.33
CA MET A 90 7.36 -12.54 -11.89
C MET A 90 7.33 -14.00 -11.46
N VAL A 91 6.52 -14.82 -12.13
CA VAL A 91 6.45 -16.27 -11.84
C VAL A 91 7.80 -16.93 -12.10
N HIS A 92 8.48 -16.60 -13.20
CA HIS A 92 9.81 -17.14 -13.51
C HIS A 92 10.85 -16.74 -12.46
N SER A 93 10.86 -15.47 -12.07
CA SER A 93 11.77 -14.93 -11.06
C SER A 93 11.55 -15.60 -9.70
N LEU A 94 10.30 -15.73 -9.26
CA LEU A 94 9.93 -16.41 -8.01
C LEU A 94 10.29 -17.90 -8.03
N THR A 95 9.92 -18.63 -9.10
CA THR A 95 10.21 -20.07 -9.22
C THR A 95 11.70 -20.35 -9.29
N LYS A 96 12.49 -19.52 -9.99
CA LYS A 96 13.95 -19.62 -10.01
C LYS A 96 14.56 -19.36 -8.64
N THR A 97 14.04 -18.40 -7.88
CA THR A 97 14.47 -18.11 -6.51
C THR A 97 14.25 -19.30 -5.59
N VAL A 98 13.05 -19.86 -5.64
CA VAL A 98 12.69 -21.06 -4.88
C VAL A 98 13.62 -22.23 -5.25
N SER A 99 13.83 -22.48 -6.55
CA SER A 99 14.72 -23.55 -7.02
C SER A 99 16.18 -23.37 -6.57
N LEU A 100 16.70 -22.14 -6.60
CA LEU A 100 18.05 -21.84 -6.12
C LEU A 100 18.19 -22.01 -4.60
N ASN A 101 17.16 -21.69 -3.84
CA ASN A 101 17.19 -21.85 -2.39
C ASN A 101 17.04 -23.32 -1.98
N VAL A 102 16.13 -24.07 -2.61
CA VAL A 102 15.96 -25.53 -2.40
C VAL A 102 17.22 -26.31 -2.80
N SER A 103 17.90 -25.90 -3.88
CA SER A 103 19.16 -26.56 -4.29
C SER A 103 20.34 -26.28 -3.35
N ARG A 104 20.30 -25.18 -2.59
CA ARG A 104 21.32 -24.85 -1.57
C ARG A 104 21.03 -25.48 -0.22
N ASP A 105 19.75 -25.58 0.12
CA ASP A 105 19.28 -26.20 1.36
C ASP A 105 18.08 -27.13 1.03
N PRO A 106 18.29 -28.47 1.03
CA PRO A 106 17.23 -29.44 0.78
C PRO A 106 16.11 -29.41 1.82
N LEU A 107 16.35 -28.82 3.00
CA LEU A 107 15.37 -28.64 4.08
C LEU A 107 14.70 -27.26 4.02
N TYR A 108 14.92 -26.50 2.94
CA TYR A 108 14.32 -25.18 2.77
C TYR A 108 12.79 -25.25 2.78
N ASP A 109 12.18 -24.61 3.80
CA ASP A 109 10.73 -24.54 3.93
C ASP A 109 10.14 -23.52 2.93
N VAL A 110 9.85 -24.02 1.73
CA VAL A 110 9.21 -23.26 0.66
C VAL A 110 7.85 -22.72 1.10
N PHE A 111 7.10 -23.48 1.90
CA PHE A 111 5.75 -23.11 2.32
C PHE A 111 5.78 -21.98 3.34
N GLY A 112 6.64 -22.07 4.36
CA GLY A 112 6.85 -20.98 5.31
C GLY A 112 7.31 -19.69 4.64
N TYR A 113 8.14 -19.78 3.59
CA TYR A 113 8.59 -18.60 2.85
C TYR A 113 7.50 -17.96 1.97
N LEU A 114 6.69 -18.78 1.29
CA LEU A 114 5.55 -18.29 0.51
C LEU A 114 4.45 -17.71 1.40
N GLU A 115 4.21 -18.32 2.56
CA GLU A 115 3.28 -17.82 3.56
C GLU A 115 3.77 -16.50 4.17
N TYR A 116 5.08 -16.38 4.45
CA TYR A 116 5.70 -15.13 4.86
C TYR A 116 5.44 -14.02 3.82
N PHE A 117 5.66 -14.31 2.53
CA PHE A 117 5.43 -13.35 1.46
C PHE A 117 3.96 -12.98 1.33
N HIS A 118 3.08 -13.97 1.33
CA HIS A 118 1.64 -13.76 1.20
C HIS A 118 1.10 -12.94 2.38
N LEU A 119 1.45 -13.29 3.62
CA LEU A 119 0.94 -12.60 4.81
C LEU A 119 1.64 -11.26 5.04
N TRP A 120 2.96 -11.16 4.91
CA TRP A 120 3.63 -9.91 5.25
C TRP A 120 3.54 -8.87 4.13
N LEU A 121 3.87 -9.27 2.90
CA LEU A 121 3.96 -8.32 1.79
C LEU A 121 2.59 -7.87 1.28
N THR A 122 1.65 -8.81 1.13
CA THR A 122 0.30 -8.47 0.65
C THR A 122 -0.40 -7.52 1.62
N HIS A 123 -0.31 -7.78 2.93
CA HIS A 123 -0.91 -6.88 3.92
C HIS A 123 -0.19 -5.53 3.96
N LEU A 124 1.15 -5.49 3.85
CA LEU A 124 1.90 -4.24 3.74
C LEU A 124 1.46 -3.41 2.52
N ILE A 125 1.28 -4.05 1.36
CA ILE A 125 0.82 -3.38 0.14
C ILE A 125 -0.63 -2.91 0.27
N ILE A 126 -1.53 -3.75 0.78
CA ILE A 126 -2.96 -3.41 0.90
C ILE A 126 -3.14 -2.25 1.88
N PHE A 127 -2.60 -2.36 3.09
CA PHE A 127 -2.77 -1.31 4.09
C PHE A 127 -1.92 -0.08 3.80
N GLY A 128 -0.64 -0.27 3.47
CA GLY A 128 0.26 0.83 3.16
C GLY A 128 -0.15 1.57 1.89
N GLY A 129 -0.46 0.85 0.82
CA GLY A 129 -0.97 1.39 -0.43
C GLY A 129 -2.34 2.04 -0.27
N GLY A 130 -3.25 1.43 0.47
CA GLY A 130 -4.57 2.00 0.78
C GLY A 130 -4.46 3.33 1.52
N MET A 131 -3.64 3.40 2.58
CA MET A 131 -3.39 4.64 3.32
C MET A 131 -2.70 5.71 2.45
N LEU A 132 -1.79 5.31 1.56
CA LEU A 132 -1.15 6.22 0.61
C LEU A 132 -2.17 6.80 -0.38
N ILE A 133 -3.04 5.97 -0.96
CA ILE A 133 -4.10 6.42 -1.87
C ILE A 133 -5.06 7.38 -1.15
N MET A 134 -5.50 7.05 0.07
CA MET A 134 -6.33 7.94 0.88
C MET A 134 -5.64 9.28 1.16
N THR A 135 -4.32 9.26 1.36
CA THR A 135 -3.53 10.48 1.54
C THR A 135 -3.48 11.31 0.26
N ILE A 136 -3.24 10.68 -0.89
CA ILE A 136 -3.21 11.36 -2.19
C ILE A 136 -4.57 11.96 -2.51
N LEU A 137 -5.67 11.22 -2.33
CA LEU A 137 -7.03 11.72 -2.58
C LEU A 137 -7.37 12.89 -1.66
N SER A 138 -6.97 12.82 -0.40
CA SER A 138 -7.10 13.92 0.57
C SER A 138 -6.37 15.18 0.09
N LEU A 139 -5.10 15.05 -0.30
CA LEU A 139 -4.31 16.18 -0.78
C LEU A 139 -4.86 16.73 -2.11
N VAL A 140 -5.26 15.87 -3.05
CA VAL A 140 -5.90 16.31 -4.29
C VAL A 140 -7.16 17.11 -3.97
N ASN A 141 -8.02 16.63 -3.06
CA ASN A 141 -9.21 17.38 -2.66
C ASN A 141 -8.87 18.71 -1.95
N LEU A 142 -7.76 18.76 -1.23
CA LEU A 142 -7.27 20.00 -0.59
C LEU A 142 -6.88 21.07 -1.63
N PHE A 143 -6.27 20.68 -2.75
CA PHE A 143 -5.89 21.62 -3.82
C PHE A 143 -6.97 21.82 -4.88
N PHE A 144 -7.90 20.87 -5.02
CA PHE A 144 -9.00 20.86 -5.97
C PHE A 144 -10.29 20.55 -5.19
N PRO A 145 -10.91 21.58 -4.59
CA PRO A 145 -12.13 21.41 -3.80
C PRO A 145 -13.26 20.85 -4.66
N LEU A 146 -14.01 19.90 -4.12
CA LEU A 146 -15.14 19.31 -4.83
C LEU A 146 -16.36 20.24 -4.74
N GLU A 147 -17.16 20.34 -5.79
CA GLU A 147 -18.41 21.12 -5.74
C GLU A 147 -19.58 20.24 -5.30
N LEU A 148 -19.55 19.81 -4.03
CA LEU A 148 -20.57 18.92 -3.46
C LEU A 148 -21.63 19.72 -2.70
N GLN A 149 -22.90 19.48 -3.04
CA GLN A 149 -24.03 19.99 -2.28
C GLN A 149 -24.54 18.90 -1.35
N LEU A 150 -24.05 18.89 -0.10
CA LEU A 150 -24.49 17.97 0.94
C LEU A 150 -25.28 18.72 2.01
N SER A 151 -26.29 18.07 2.57
CA SER A 151 -26.92 18.57 3.80
C SER A 151 -25.93 18.51 4.96
N GLN A 152 -26.08 19.42 5.94
CA GLN A 152 -25.18 19.47 7.10
C GLN A 152 -25.09 18.13 7.84
N PHE A 153 -26.23 17.45 8.01
CA PHE A 153 -26.29 16.13 8.64
C PHE A 153 -25.44 15.09 7.90
N LEU A 154 -25.57 15.01 6.56
CA LEU A 154 -24.79 14.08 5.76
C LEU A 154 -23.31 14.41 5.78
N PHE A 155 -22.95 15.70 5.70
CA PHE A 155 -21.57 16.15 5.81
C PHE A 155 -20.92 15.70 7.13
N TYR A 156 -21.54 16.00 8.27
CA TYR A 156 -21.00 15.61 9.57
C TYR A 156 -21.00 14.10 9.78
N SER A 157 -21.99 13.37 9.24
CA SER A 157 -22.01 11.90 9.28
C SER A 157 -20.86 11.30 8.48
N PHE A 158 -20.58 11.82 7.29
CA PHE A 158 -19.43 11.41 6.48
C PHE A 158 -18.13 11.70 7.24
N VAL A 159 -17.90 12.94 7.66
CA VAL A 159 -16.70 13.34 8.41
C VAL A 159 -16.53 12.46 9.67
N GLY A 160 -17.58 12.26 10.46
CA GLY A 160 -17.57 11.38 11.63
C GLY A 160 -17.27 9.91 11.32
N SER A 161 -17.73 9.40 10.17
CA SER A 161 -17.38 8.04 9.73
C SER A 161 -15.86 7.86 9.47
N GLY A 162 -15.15 8.95 9.21
CA GLY A 162 -13.68 8.97 9.13
C GLY A 162 -13.02 8.47 10.42
N LEU A 163 -13.49 8.94 11.59
CA LEU A 163 -12.99 8.47 12.89
C LEU A 163 -13.22 6.97 13.11
N ILE A 164 -14.45 6.50 12.81
CA ILE A 164 -14.84 5.10 13.01
C ILE A 164 -14.02 4.20 12.08
N SER A 165 -13.92 4.57 10.79
CA SER A 165 -13.16 3.82 9.80
C SER A 165 -11.67 3.73 10.16
N GLY A 166 -11.05 4.79 10.69
CA GLY A 166 -9.66 4.73 11.15
C GLY A 166 -9.45 3.72 12.29
N GLY A 167 -10.41 3.62 13.21
CA GLY A 167 -10.37 2.61 14.28
C GLY A 167 -10.53 1.19 13.75
N LEU A 168 -11.45 0.97 12.81
CA LEU A 168 -11.64 -0.32 12.15
C LEU A 168 -10.39 -0.74 11.36
N ILE A 169 -9.79 0.17 10.58
CA ILE A 169 -8.53 -0.09 9.85
C ILE A 169 -7.42 -0.47 10.84
N PHE A 170 -7.32 0.21 11.98
CA PHE A 170 -6.32 -0.14 13.01
C PHE A 170 -6.55 -1.55 13.56
N VAL A 171 -7.79 -1.93 13.85
CA VAL A 171 -8.12 -3.28 14.33
C VAL A 171 -7.79 -4.32 13.26
N SER A 172 -8.11 -4.06 12.00
CA SER A 172 -7.73 -4.94 10.88
C SER A 172 -6.22 -5.09 10.76
N LEU A 173 -5.47 -3.99 10.81
CA LEU A 173 -4.00 -3.98 10.84
C LEU A 173 -3.45 -4.86 11.97
N TRP A 174 -4.02 -4.72 13.16
CA TRP A 174 -3.62 -5.47 14.34
C TRP A 174 -3.93 -6.97 14.22
N LEU A 175 -5.09 -7.32 13.66
CA LEU A 175 -5.48 -8.72 13.43
C LEU A 175 -4.67 -9.38 12.32
N SER A 176 -4.21 -8.59 11.35
CA SER A 176 -3.36 -9.00 10.25
C SER A 176 -1.87 -9.08 10.61
N ASP A 177 -1.47 -8.77 11.84
CA ASP A 177 -0.08 -8.88 12.29
C ASP A 177 0.33 -10.37 12.40
N PRO A 178 1.19 -10.88 11.50
CA PRO A 178 1.63 -12.26 11.60
C PRO A 178 2.46 -12.41 12.88
N LYS A 179 2.10 -13.38 13.74
CA LYS A 179 2.86 -13.70 14.96
C LYS A 179 4.22 -14.30 14.60
N GLN A 180 5.17 -13.49 14.17
CA GLN A 180 6.53 -13.93 13.96
C GLN A 180 7.31 -13.72 15.25
N GLU A 181 7.50 -14.81 16.00
CA GLU A 181 8.15 -14.84 17.31
C GLU A 181 9.58 -14.25 17.29
N LYS A 182 10.18 -14.08 16.11
CA LYS A 182 11.53 -13.55 15.95
C LYS A 182 11.61 -12.65 14.72
N GLY A 183 11.57 -11.34 14.93
CA GLY A 183 12.41 -10.43 14.14
C GLY A 183 11.76 -9.35 13.29
N PHE A 184 10.48 -9.44 12.90
CA PHE A 184 9.89 -8.41 12.03
C PHE A 184 8.61 -7.82 12.60
N GLN A 185 8.67 -6.51 12.89
CA GLN A 185 7.60 -5.78 13.55
C GLN A 185 6.70 -5.12 12.50
N PHE A 186 5.86 -5.88 11.77
CA PHE A 186 4.89 -5.35 10.80
C PHE A 186 4.10 -4.18 11.41
N MET A 187 3.57 -4.36 12.62
CA MET A 187 2.88 -3.29 13.34
C MET A 187 3.75 -2.08 13.68
N ARG A 188 5.07 -2.23 13.87
CA ARG A 188 5.97 -1.09 14.06
C ARG A 188 6.09 -0.28 12.78
N ILE A 189 6.26 -0.95 11.64
CA ILE A 189 6.32 -0.29 10.32
C ILE A 189 5.01 0.44 10.05
N MET A 190 3.87 -0.22 10.27
CA MET A 190 2.55 0.38 10.08
C MET A 190 2.34 1.60 10.99
N LYS A 191 2.75 1.55 12.25
CA LYS A 191 2.67 2.71 13.15
C LYS A 191 3.55 3.89 12.70
N ILE A 192 4.76 3.61 12.21
CA ILE A 192 5.63 4.65 11.64
C ILE A 192 4.97 5.27 10.40
N LEU A 193 4.43 4.44 9.51
CA LEU A 193 3.74 4.88 8.31
C LEU A 193 2.49 5.72 8.65
N ILE A 194 1.66 5.26 9.58
CA ILE A 194 0.50 6.00 10.11
C ILE A 194 0.93 7.38 10.63
N GLY A 195 1.99 7.43 11.44
CA GLY A 195 2.51 8.69 11.98
C GLY A 195 3.01 9.64 10.89
N LEU A 196 3.73 9.12 9.90
CA LEU A 196 4.22 9.93 8.77
C LEU A 196 3.07 10.48 7.92
N LEU A 197 2.09 9.65 7.57
CA LEU A 197 0.94 10.08 6.76
C LEU A 197 0.04 11.07 7.54
N PHE A 198 -0.10 10.90 8.85
CA PHE A 198 -0.78 11.86 9.71
C PHE A 198 -0.08 13.23 9.71
N ILE A 199 1.26 13.26 9.83
CA ILE A 199 2.03 14.50 9.73
C ILE A 199 1.81 15.19 8.39
N ILE A 200 1.71 14.43 7.29
CA ILE A 200 1.37 14.98 5.96
C ILE A 200 -0.02 15.62 5.96
N GLN A 201 -1.04 14.98 6.57
CA GLN A 201 -2.39 15.57 6.68
C GLN A 201 -2.38 16.87 7.50
N VAL A 202 -1.69 16.88 8.65
CA VAL A 202 -1.54 18.06 9.51
C VAL A 202 -0.78 19.18 8.77
N GLY A 203 0.27 18.84 8.04
CA GLY A 203 0.99 19.78 7.19
C GLY A 203 0.09 20.38 6.11
N GLY A 204 -0.73 19.55 5.46
CA GLY A 204 -1.75 20.00 4.50
C GLY A 204 -2.74 20.99 5.12
N PHE A 205 -3.21 20.70 6.34
CA PHE A 205 -4.10 21.60 7.08
C PHE A 205 -3.47 22.99 7.26
N PHE A 206 -2.24 23.08 7.78
CA PHE A 206 -1.57 24.36 8.00
C PHE A 206 -1.18 25.10 6.71
N LEU A 207 -0.99 24.39 5.60
CA LEU A 207 -0.64 25.01 4.31
C LEU A 207 -1.83 25.64 3.60
N LYS A 208 -3.04 25.13 3.80
CA LYS A 208 -4.23 25.53 3.03
C LYS A 208 -5.40 26.03 3.87
N GLU A 209 -5.38 25.80 5.17
CA GLU A 209 -6.43 26.21 6.12
C GLU A 209 -7.83 25.92 5.58
N PRO A 210 -8.12 24.67 5.14
CA PRO A 210 -9.39 24.36 4.51
C PRO A 210 -10.55 24.63 5.47
N GLY A 211 -11.60 25.28 4.99
CA GLY A 211 -12.82 25.46 5.77
C GLY A 211 -13.51 24.11 6.04
N LEU A 212 -14.29 24.03 7.12
CA LEU A 212 -15.10 22.85 7.43
C LEU A 212 -16.36 22.82 6.56
N THR A 213 -16.17 22.56 5.27
CA THR A 213 -17.22 22.56 4.24
C THR A 213 -17.19 21.27 3.41
N ALA A 214 -18.30 20.97 2.72
CA ALA A 214 -18.43 19.80 1.85
C ALA A 214 -17.39 19.78 0.72
N ASN A 215 -16.83 20.93 0.35
CA ASN A 215 -15.86 21.01 -0.72
C ASN A 215 -14.54 20.33 -0.37
N TYR A 216 -14.21 20.24 0.93
CA TYR A 216 -13.02 19.58 1.45
C TYR A 216 -13.35 18.26 2.15
N LEU A 217 -14.45 17.60 1.77
CA LEU A 217 -14.97 16.41 2.45
C LEU A 217 -13.93 15.28 2.53
N MET A 218 -13.24 14.96 1.43
CA MET A 218 -12.26 13.88 1.40
C MET A 218 -11.05 14.20 2.29
N PHE A 219 -10.66 15.48 2.33
CA PHE A 219 -9.61 15.94 3.23
C PHE A 219 -10.00 15.72 4.70
N TRP A 220 -11.17 16.23 5.11
CA TRP A 220 -11.63 16.11 6.49
C TRP A 220 -11.89 14.66 6.92
N TRP A 221 -12.45 13.85 6.03
CA TRP A 221 -12.65 12.42 6.25
C TRP A 221 -11.32 11.71 6.50
N SER A 222 -10.33 11.95 5.64
CA SER A 222 -8.99 11.35 5.74
C SER A 222 -8.23 11.84 6.97
N ALA A 223 -8.27 13.14 7.28
CA ALA A 223 -7.63 13.71 8.46
C ALA A 223 -8.15 13.08 9.77
N LEU A 224 -9.47 12.88 9.87
CA LEU A 224 -10.06 12.20 11.02
C LEU A 224 -9.75 10.70 11.05
N ASN A 225 -9.71 10.03 9.90
CA ASN A 225 -9.26 8.64 9.80
C ASN A 225 -7.83 8.47 10.34
N PHE A 226 -6.88 9.29 9.89
CA PHE A 226 -5.50 9.27 10.38
C PHE A 226 -5.37 9.69 11.86
N THR A 227 -6.20 10.61 12.32
CA THR A 227 -6.25 10.97 13.76
C THR A 227 -6.65 9.76 14.61
N SER A 228 -7.66 9.02 14.18
CA SER A 228 -8.11 7.79 14.84
C SER A 228 -7.01 6.71 14.81
N LEU A 229 -6.38 6.49 13.65
CA LEU A 229 -5.27 5.54 13.49
C LEU A 229 -4.10 5.87 14.43
N VAL A 230 -3.66 7.13 14.51
CA VAL A 230 -2.57 7.56 15.40
C VAL A 230 -2.96 7.37 16.87
N THR A 231 -4.21 7.71 17.22
CA THR A 231 -4.71 7.55 18.59
C THR A 231 -4.69 6.07 19.00
N CYS A 232 -5.21 5.17 18.16
CA CYS A 232 -5.17 3.73 18.41
C CYS A 232 -3.72 3.21 18.45
N ALA A 233 -2.86 3.66 17.54
CA ALA A 233 -1.44 3.31 17.52
C ALA A 233 -0.73 3.68 18.83
N PHE A 234 -1.02 4.87 19.37
CA PHE A 234 -0.47 5.34 20.64
C PHE A 234 -1.02 4.56 21.84
N LEU A 235 -2.34 4.35 21.92
CA LEU A 235 -2.98 3.64 23.02
C LEU A 235 -2.57 2.16 23.10
N SER A 236 -2.36 1.51 21.96
CA SER A 236 -1.90 0.12 21.90
C SER A 236 -0.49 -0.08 22.47
N TYR A 237 0.33 0.98 22.56
CA TYR A 237 1.66 0.92 23.17
C TYR A 237 1.60 0.99 24.70
N ARG A 238 0.70 1.82 25.26
CA ARG A 238 0.69 2.16 26.70
C ARG A 238 -0.24 1.33 27.59
N SER A 239 -1.29 0.70 27.05
CA SER A 239 -2.33 0.09 27.90
C SER A 239 -2.27 -1.44 27.97
N VAL A 240 -1.90 -1.97 29.14
CA VAL A 240 -1.99 -3.40 29.48
C VAL A 240 -3.44 -3.92 29.38
N ARG A 241 -4.43 -3.08 29.73
CA ARG A 241 -5.87 -3.42 29.59
C ARG A 241 -6.32 -3.52 28.14
N VAL A 242 -5.90 -2.58 27.28
CA VAL A 242 -6.24 -2.61 25.84
C VAL A 242 -5.61 -3.84 25.20
N LYS A 243 -4.37 -4.19 25.57
CA LYS A 243 -3.76 -5.47 25.18
C LYS A 243 -4.62 -6.66 25.65
N SER A 244 -5.15 -6.66 26.87
CA SER A 244 -5.98 -7.76 27.38
C SER A 244 -7.36 -7.90 26.70
N TRP A 245 -7.98 -6.79 26.28
CA TRP A 245 -9.26 -6.83 25.57
C TRP A 245 -9.07 -7.18 24.10
N LEU A 246 -8.08 -6.56 23.45
CA LEU A 246 -7.71 -6.90 22.07
C LEU A 246 -7.22 -8.34 21.96
N ALA A 247 -6.41 -8.84 22.89
CA ALA A 247 -5.99 -10.24 22.90
C ALA A 247 -7.19 -11.19 22.96
N ARG A 248 -8.20 -10.88 23.79
CA ARG A 248 -9.45 -11.66 23.85
C ARG A 248 -10.26 -11.59 22.57
N LEU A 249 -10.23 -10.48 21.85
CA LEU A 249 -10.90 -10.32 20.56
C LEU A 249 -10.15 -11.10 19.47
N VAL A 250 -8.83 -10.95 19.40
CA VAL A 250 -7.94 -11.73 18.53
C VAL A 250 -8.12 -13.23 18.76
N ASP A 251 -8.17 -13.70 20.01
CA ASP A 251 -8.34 -15.13 20.32
C ASP A 251 -9.69 -15.69 19.85
N ARG A 252 -10.73 -14.86 19.70
CA ARG A 252 -12.04 -15.29 19.15
C ARG A 252 -12.06 -15.38 17.64
N PHE A 253 -11.26 -14.57 16.95
CA PHE A 253 -11.19 -14.54 15.49
C PHE A 253 -9.97 -15.28 14.93
N LYS A 254 -9.09 -15.77 15.80
CA LYS A 254 -8.03 -16.70 15.41
C LYS A 254 -8.64 -17.97 14.86
N HIS A 255 -8.30 -18.29 13.63
CA HIS A 255 -8.52 -19.62 13.10
C HIS A 255 -7.62 -20.60 13.86
N PRO A 256 -8.17 -21.62 14.52
CA PRO A 256 -7.40 -22.59 15.32
C PRO A 256 -6.50 -23.53 14.49
N GLY A 257 -6.37 -23.31 13.17
CA GLY A 257 -5.67 -24.20 12.25
C GLY A 257 -4.31 -23.70 11.74
N PHE A 258 -3.82 -22.55 12.17
CA PHE A 258 -2.55 -21.97 11.67
C PHE A 258 -1.33 -22.21 12.57
N ASP A 259 -1.44 -23.11 13.55
CA ASP A 259 -0.26 -23.73 14.18
C ASP A 259 0.02 -25.04 13.43
N PHE A 260 0.63 -24.95 12.24
CA PHE A 260 1.24 -26.14 11.64
C PHE A 260 2.45 -26.51 12.51
N ARG A 261 2.23 -27.42 13.48
CA ARG A 261 3.31 -28.18 14.07
C ARG A 261 3.89 -29.06 12.97
N ILE A 262 4.97 -28.59 12.35
CA ILE A 262 5.88 -29.49 11.62
C ILE A 262 6.46 -30.40 12.70
N GLN A 263 5.86 -31.58 12.87
CA GLN A 263 6.49 -32.69 13.56
C GLN A 263 7.64 -33.14 12.65
N LEU A 264 8.87 -32.79 13.08
CA LEU A 264 10.11 -33.41 12.60
C LEU A 264 10.08 -34.92 12.85
#